data_AF-A0A2M7DLU2-F1
#
_entry.id   AF-A0A2M7DLU2-F1
#
_cell.length_a   1.000
_cell.length_b   1.000
_cell.length_c   1.000
_cell.angle_alpha   90.00
_cell.angle_beta   90.00
_cell.angle_gamma   90.00
#
_symmetry.space_group_name_H-M   'P 1'
#
loop_
_entity.id
_entity.type
_entity.pdbx_description
1 polymer ?
#
loop_
_entity_poly.entity_id
_entity_poly.type
_entity_poly.pdbx_seq_one_letter_code
_entity_poly.pdbx_strand_id
1 'polypeptide(L)'
;MDNQNIISPEQQVNFQEQKSKFSRSAVLFIALGAILLVGVSGVSGYFLYKKLNPLSIQQPINQGIAPQPSLELPSKPQEEINPPQKTSDQILWNSPQEIPSLKIFGINQYETNQYSREEEARYYKVGKIIDGQYQDGEIILISAPYDGPAFYPAFYRFVKQENNLVLLKKYSDDLYDSDGLIRSKFTINEAYTIPSLELPKFFNGSQPGQVLDADVGVNAFFSLNNLKKFFTDKDLGDIYATANYPSIFSDIFERHGFYAQAPDGTARVYSLRVDFVGKDNIPAITWSDGTQNKNEYIFTDVTGCGSANYASVISKEAVNPANDLKAAGKNSNGDAIYEFKDINHYLLKDYYDNKYQVFEGQKVSYEEFLTNHPLFFWIDPFDRLIKFQNNKFIPAVECGKPVIYLYPKETIKIAVKVEPKGGLNYSTPNYKNGWFVQADSEGNIIELSSGENYPYLFWEGRGAIYEQPKNGFVVQRENVHDFLVEKLAKLGLNQKEINDFLEFWESKMKDSPFYFVTFLGNREMNQIAPLIIEPKPDTVIRILMDFTPLNSPIDVKEYEIITPQRNGFTVVEWGGVLR
;
A
#
# COMPACT_ATOMS: atom_id res chain seq x y z
N MET A 1 -70.48 12.93 17.37
CA MET A 1 -70.54 11.80 18.31
C MET A 1 -69.11 11.47 18.67
N ASP A 2 -68.73 11.88 19.88
CA ASP A 2 -67.78 11.32 20.86
C ASP A 2 -66.53 10.55 20.35
N ASN A 3 -65.32 10.67 20.89
CA ASN A 3 -64.82 11.33 22.10
C ASN A 3 -63.26 11.36 22.02
N GLN A 4 -62.66 12.46 22.50
CA GLN A 4 -61.52 12.56 23.45
C GLN A 4 -60.17 11.84 23.18
N ASN A 5 -59.08 12.61 23.00
CA ASN A 5 -58.08 13.09 24.01
C ASN A 5 -57.07 11.98 24.39
N ILE A 6 -55.76 12.21 24.54
CA ILE A 6 -55.02 13.10 25.47
C ILE A 6 -53.58 13.25 24.91
N ILE A 7 -53.11 14.45 24.53
CA ILE A 7 -52.24 15.43 25.23
C ILE A 7 -50.79 14.99 25.54
N SER A 8 -49.89 15.92 25.17
CA SER A 8 -48.42 16.14 25.28
C SER A 8 -47.89 16.21 26.75
N PRO A 9 -46.71 16.82 27.13
CA PRO A 9 -45.67 17.54 26.37
C PRO A 9 -44.18 17.47 26.84
N GLU A 10 -43.31 17.95 25.93
CA GLU A 10 -42.19 18.93 26.04
C GLU A 10 -41.26 18.98 27.28
N GLN A 11 -39.96 19.22 27.01
CA GLN A 11 -39.34 20.52 27.30
C GLN A 11 -37.96 20.70 26.63
N GLN A 12 -37.86 21.72 25.77
CA GLN A 12 -36.63 22.44 25.44
C GLN A 12 -36.42 23.56 26.48
N VAL A 13 -35.19 23.78 26.96
CA VAL A 13 -34.73 25.11 27.44
C VAL A 13 -33.23 25.33 27.12
N ASN A 14 -33.01 26.22 26.16
CA ASN A 14 -32.10 27.38 26.08
C ASN A 14 -30.85 27.51 26.99
N PHE A 15 -29.69 27.79 26.37
CA PHE A 15 -28.45 28.28 26.99
C PHE A 15 -28.22 29.74 26.57
N GLN A 16 -28.16 30.68 27.52
CA GLN A 16 -27.36 31.91 27.39
C GLN A 16 -27.00 32.49 28.78
N GLU A 17 -25.76 32.98 28.82
CA GLU A 17 -25.12 33.94 29.74
C GLU A 17 -24.88 33.58 31.21
N GLN A 18 -23.59 33.39 31.54
CA GLN A 18 -22.98 34.01 32.72
C GLN A 18 -21.49 34.27 32.49
N LYS A 19 -21.10 35.56 32.46
CA LYS A 19 -19.71 36.02 32.60
C LYS A 19 -19.53 36.86 33.88
N SER A 20 -18.45 36.53 34.58
CA SER A 20 -17.61 37.34 35.48
C SER A 20 -18.00 37.47 36.96
N LYS A 21 -17.09 36.95 37.80
CA LYS A 21 -16.40 37.67 38.89
C LYS A 21 -15.30 36.78 39.48
N PHE A 22 -14.04 37.03 39.14
CA PHE A 22 -12.88 36.49 39.87
C PHE A 22 -12.06 37.65 40.42
N SER A 23 -11.87 37.68 41.74
CA SER A 23 -11.08 38.70 42.44
C SER A 23 -9.58 38.34 42.43
N ARG A 24 -8.74 39.38 42.41
CA ARG A 24 -7.28 39.34 42.22
C ARG A 24 -6.46 38.77 43.40
N SER A 25 -7.03 37.93 44.27
CA SER A 25 -6.32 37.34 45.42
C SER A 25 -6.03 35.84 45.32
N ALA A 26 -6.43 35.16 44.24
CA ALA A 26 -6.23 33.71 44.08
C ALA A 26 -5.00 33.32 43.21
N VAL A 27 -4.35 34.27 42.54
CA VAL A 27 -3.28 33.97 41.57
C VAL A 27 -1.88 33.86 42.21
N LEU A 28 -1.70 34.25 43.48
CA LEU A 28 -0.39 34.15 44.16
C LEU A 28 -0.15 32.86 44.95
N PHE A 29 -1.17 32.01 45.19
CA PHE A 29 -1.01 30.77 45.98
C PHE A 29 -0.83 29.50 45.13
N ILE A 30 -1.15 29.52 43.84
CA ILE A 30 -1.00 28.35 42.95
C ILE A 30 0.40 28.28 42.33
N ALA A 31 1.11 29.42 42.20
CA ALA A 31 2.46 29.46 41.63
C ALA A 31 3.58 28.99 42.59
N LEU A 32 3.34 28.93 43.91
CA LEU A 32 4.33 28.46 44.91
C LEU A 32 4.18 26.98 45.28
N GLY A 33 3.05 26.33 44.96
CA GLY A 33 2.85 24.89 45.19
C GLY A 33 3.41 23.99 44.08
N ALA A 34 3.58 24.50 42.86
CA ALA A 34 4.04 23.72 41.72
C ALA A 34 5.57 23.55 41.64
N ILE A 35 6.36 24.38 42.34
CA ILE A 35 7.83 24.32 42.30
C ILE A 35 8.40 23.35 43.36
N LEU A 36 7.61 22.93 44.35
CA LEU A 36 8.04 22.00 45.41
C LEU A 36 7.65 20.53 45.18
N LEU A 37 6.88 20.20 44.14
CA LEU A 37 6.44 18.83 43.81
C LEU A 37 7.20 18.19 42.62
N VAL A 38 8.04 18.95 41.91
CA VAL A 38 8.88 18.44 40.81
C VAL A 38 10.27 17.99 41.31
N GLY A 39 10.65 18.32 42.56
CA GLY A 39 11.99 18.05 43.09
C GLY A 39 12.19 16.74 43.86
N VAL A 40 11.13 15.97 44.18
CA VAL A 40 11.24 14.81 45.12
C VAL A 40 10.82 13.46 44.50
N SER A 41 10.12 13.46 43.36
CA SER A 41 9.67 12.23 42.69
C SER A 41 10.73 11.61 41.75
N GLY A 42 11.68 12.39 41.24
CA GLY A 42 12.70 11.90 40.29
C GLY A 42 13.80 11.05 40.93
N VAL A 43 14.21 11.34 42.17
CA VAL A 43 15.32 10.62 42.82
C VAL A 43 14.85 9.29 43.41
N SER A 44 13.61 9.20 43.88
CA SER A 44 13.06 7.98 44.49
C SER A 44 12.75 6.88 43.46
N GLY A 45 12.32 7.24 42.25
CA GLY A 45 12.05 6.28 41.17
C GLY A 45 13.31 5.61 40.61
N TYR A 46 14.42 6.35 40.52
CA TYR A 46 15.70 5.84 40.02
C TYR A 46 16.31 4.76 40.94
N PHE A 47 16.23 4.95 42.27
CA PHE A 47 16.72 3.97 43.23
C PHE A 47 15.80 2.73 43.35
N LEU A 48 14.49 2.87 43.11
CA LEU A 48 13.56 1.74 43.09
C LEU A 48 13.78 0.84 41.86
N TYR A 49 14.02 1.45 40.69
CA TYR A 49 14.32 0.75 39.43
C TYR A 49 15.60 -0.10 39.53
N LYS A 50 16.66 0.45 40.14
CA LYS A 50 17.94 -0.26 40.30
C LYS A 50 17.91 -1.40 41.33
N LYS A 51 16.92 -1.41 42.23
CA LYS A 51 16.74 -2.44 43.27
C LYS A 51 15.89 -3.64 42.81
N LEU A 52 15.09 -3.46 41.76
CA LEU A 52 14.18 -4.50 41.24
C LEU A 52 14.75 -5.31 40.06
N ASN A 53 15.87 -4.89 39.45
CA ASN A 53 16.51 -5.57 38.31
C ASN A 53 18.01 -5.83 38.54
N PRO A 54 18.42 -6.97 39.15
CA PRO A 54 19.84 -7.33 39.26
C PRO A 54 20.24 -8.26 38.11
N LEU A 55 20.35 -7.74 36.89
CA LEU A 55 21.08 -8.41 35.80
C LEU A 55 22.06 -7.41 35.19
N SER A 56 23.33 -7.61 35.54
CA SER A 56 24.47 -6.85 35.05
C SER A 56 24.81 -7.25 33.61
N ILE A 57 24.63 -6.34 32.66
CA ILE A 57 25.35 -6.39 31.39
C ILE A 57 26.61 -5.54 31.57
N GLN A 58 27.76 -6.20 31.66
CA GLN A 58 29.06 -5.54 31.60
C GLN A 58 29.27 -5.01 30.18
N GLN A 59 29.43 -3.70 30.03
CA GLN A 59 30.04 -3.11 28.84
C GLN A 59 31.54 -3.44 28.85
N PRO A 60 32.14 -3.95 27.75
CA PRO A 60 33.57 -4.16 27.71
C PRO A 60 34.31 -2.81 27.62
N ILE A 61 35.36 -2.73 28.44
CA ILE A 61 36.31 -1.63 28.57
C ILE A 61 37.08 -1.48 27.25
N ASN A 62 37.10 -0.25 26.72
CA ASN A 62 37.89 0.13 25.56
C ASN A 62 39.37 0.26 25.99
N GLN A 63 40.17 -0.80 25.80
CA GLN A 63 41.62 -0.72 25.86
C GLN A 63 42.17 -0.67 24.42
N GLY A 64 42.92 0.39 24.12
CA GLY A 64 43.51 0.61 22.81
C GLY A 64 44.46 -0.53 22.42
N ILE A 65 44.24 -1.08 21.23
CA ILE A 65 45.14 -2.03 20.58
C ILE A 65 45.74 -1.32 19.36
N ALA A 66 47.08 -1.32 19.29
CA ALA A 66 47.86 -0.77 18.18
C ALA A 66 47.53 -1.48 16.85
N PRO A 67 47.69 -0.80 15.69
CA PRO A 67 47.29 -1.37 14.40
C PRO A 67 48.23 -2.53 14.01
N GLN A 68 47.65 -3.71 13.78
CA GLN A 68 48.32 -4.82 13.09
C GLN A 68 47.90 -4.90 11.62
N PRO A 69 48.78 -5.41 10.74
CA PRO A 69 48.68 -5.20 9.29
C PRO A 69 47.56 -6.01 8.64
N SER A 70 46.93 -5.42 7.63
CA SER A 70 45.93 -6.03 6.77
C SER A 70 46.50 -7.24 6.02
N LEU A 71 46.00 -8.42 6.34
CA LEU A 71 46.10 -9.61 5.49
C LEU A 71 44.96 -9.57 4.48
N GLU A 72 45.27 -9.18 3.25
CA GLU A 72 44.38 -9.38 2.10
C GLU A 72 44.22 -10.88 1.82
N LEU A 73 43.01 -11.39 2.01
CA LEU A 73 42.60 -12.67 1.45
C LEU A 73 42.11 -12.43 0.02
N PRO A 74 42.61 -13.17 -0.99
CA PRO A 74 42.20 -12.97 -2.37
C PRO A 74 40.72 -13.35 -2.52
N SER A 75 39.90 -12.38 -2.92
CA SER A 75 38.52 -12.60 -3.35
C SER A 75 38.53 -13.50 -4.59
N LYS A 76 38.05 -14.74 -4.45
CA LYS A 76 37.65 -15.54 -5.61
C LYS A 76 36.49 -14.80 -6.33
N PRO A 77 36.49 -14.73 -7.66
CA PRO A 77 35.34 -14.22 -8.39
C PRO A 77 34.12 -15.09 -8.03
N GLN A 78 33.04 -14.46 -7.59
CA GLN A 78 31.73 -15.10 -7.64
C GLN A 78 31.42 -15.30 -9.13
N GLU A 79 31.31 -16.55 -9.56
CA GLU A 79 30.70 -16.85 -10.86
C GLU A 79 29.27 -16.33 -10.81
N GLU A 80 28.98 -15.24 -11.55
CA GLU A 80 27.63 -14.93 -11.99
C GLU A 80 27.13 -16.16 -12.75
N ILE A 81 26.22 -16.91 -12.12
CA ILE A 81 25.46 -17.95 -12.80
C ILE A 81 24.50 -17.21 -13.75
N ASN A 82 25.02 -16.82 -14.91
CA ASN A 82 24.19 -16.26 -15.97
C ASN A 82 23.20 -17.35 -16.41
N PRO A 83 21.88 -17.14 -16.24
CA PRO A 83 20.91 -18.13 -16.70
C PRO A 83 21.05 -18.33 -18.21
N PRO A 84 20.82 -19.56 -18.72
CA PRO A 84 20.95 -19.85 -20.14
C PRO A 84 20.07 -18.92 -20.98
N GLN A 85 20.60 -18.42 -22.10
CA GLN A 85 19.86 -17.56 -23.03
C GLN A 85 18.55 -18.25 -23.45
N LYS A 86 17.42 -17.65 -23.10
CA LYS A 86 16.10 -18.09 -23.57
C LYS A 86 15.91 -17.64 -25.02
N THR A 87 15.77 -18.57 -25.95
CA THR A 87 15.40 -18.27 -27.34
C THR A 87 13.89 -18.34 -27.50
N SER A 88 13.28 -17.30 -28.07
CA SER A 88 11.92 -17.35 -28.60
C SER A 88 11.96 -17.22 -30.12
N ASP A 89 10.90 -17.65 -30.82
CA ASP A 89 10.88 -17.69 -32.29
C ASP A 89 11.13 -16.32 -32.97
N GLN A 90 10.88 -15.21 -32.25
CA GLN A 90 11.04 -13.84 -32.78
C GLN A 90 12.22 -13.07 -32.19
N ILE A 91 12.71 -13.47 -31.01
CA ILE A 91 13.68 -12.70 -30.22
C ILE A 91 14.71 -13.65 -29.62
N LEU A 92 15.98 -13.29 -29.83
CA LEU A 92 17.11 -13.79 -29.08
C LEU A 92 17.28 -12.93 -27.83
N TRP A 93 16.95 -13.47 -26.66
CA TRP A 93 17.08 -12.74 -25.39
C TRP A 93 18.50 -12.80 -24.83
N ASN A 94 18.85 -11.77 -24.07
CA ASN A 94 20.11 -11.60 -23.38
C ASN A 94 19.81 -11.22 -21.92
N SER A 95 20.71 -11.59 -20.99
CA SER A 95 20.73 -10.94 -19.69
C SER A 95 20.85 -9.42 -19.89
N PRO A 96 20.14 -8.60 -19.09
CA PRO A 96 20.21 -7.14 -19.20
C PRO A 96 21.65 -6.64 -19.20
N GLN A 97 22.06 -6.06 -20.33
CA GLN A 97 23.39 -5.47 -20.48
C GLN A 97 23.25 -3.96 -20.48
N GLU A 98 23.81 -3.28 -19.49
CA GLU A 98 23.77 -1.82 -19.43
C GLU A 98 24.45 -1.19 -20.65
N ILE A 99 23.82 -0.16 -21.22
CA ILE A 99 24.31 0.61 -22.36
C ILE A 99 24.33 2.10 -22.03
N PRO A 100 25.10 2.91 -22.76
CA PRO A 100 25.06 4.36 -22.61
C PRO A 100 23.65 4.93 -22.85
N SER A 101 23.38 6.05 -22.18
CA SER A 101 22.14 6.81 -22.29
C SER A 101 21.77 7.10 -23.75
N LEU A 102 20.47 6.97 -24.05
CA LEU A 102 19.91 7.28 -25.37
C LEU A 102 19.52 8.76 -25.52
N LYS A 103 19.66 9.56 -24.46
CA LYS A 103 19.33 11.00 -24.41
C LYS A 103 17.88 11.23 -24.81
N ILE A 104 16.94 10.47 -24.24
CA ILE A 104 15.52 10.54 -24.62
C ILE A 104 14.63 11.23 -23.59
N PHE A 105 15.14 11.45 -22.39
CA PHE A 105 14.56 12.37 -21.42
C PHE A 105 15.15 13.76 -21.68
N GLY A 106 14.27 14.74 -21.70
CA GLY A 106 14.65 16.14 -21.73
C GLY A 106 14.78 16.66 -20.31
N ILE A 107 15.48 17.79 -20.18
CA ILE A 107 15.32 18.62 -19.00
C ILE A 107 13.86 19.06 -19.02
N ASN A 108 13.07 18.54 -18.09
CA ASN A 108 11.71 19.01 -17.96
C ASN A 108 11.80 20.51 -17.61
N GLN A 109 10.89 21.34 -18.13
CA GLN A 109 10.83 22.77 -17.81
C GLN A 109 10.62 23.07 -16.31
N TYR A 110 10.46 22.02 -15.51
CA TYR A 110 10.25 22.00 -14.07
C TYR A 110 11.43 21.36 -13.30
N GLU A 111 12.53 20.94 -13.95
CA GLU A 111 13.75 20.51 -13.24
C GLU A 111 14.52 21.77 -12.80
N THR A 112 14.29 22.25 -11.58
CA THR A 112 14.99 23.44 -11.08
C THR A 112 16.20 23.16 -10.19
N ASN A 113 16.50 21.91 -9.77
CA ASN A 113 17.77 21.60 -9.10
C ASN A 113 18.25 20.12 -9.18
N GLN A 114 19.47 20.00 -9.71
CA GLN A 114 20.57 19.03 -9.48
C GLN A 114 20.70 17.68 -10.21
N TYR A 115 19.66 17.00 -10.71
CA TYR A 115 19.85 15.79 -11.54
C TYR A 115 18.78 15.71 -12.61
N SER A 116 19.17 15.45 -13.87
CA SER A 116 18.19 15.21 -14.93
C SER A 116 17.71 13.76 -14.85
N ARG A 117 16.42 13.50 -15.14
CA ARG A 117 15.91 12.11 -15.19
C ARG A 117 16.74 11.21 -16.12
N GLU A 118 17.35 11.80 -17.15
CA GLU A 118 18.29 11.12 -18.05
C GLU A 118 19.55 10.58 -17.34
N GLU A 119 20.06 11.28 -16.32
CA GLU A 119 21.24 10.86 -15.53
C GLU A 119 20.92 9.73 -14.55
N GLU A 120 19.70 9.73 -13.99
CA GLU A 120 19.26 8.69 -13.06
C GLU A 120 18.72 7.45 -13.79
N ALA A 121 18.23 7.60 -15.02
CA ALA A 121 17.77 6.49 -15.83
C ALA A 121 18.91 5.51 -16.16
N ARG A 122 18.54 4.23 -16.30
CA ARG A 122 19.44 3.15 -16.70
C ARG A 122 18.88 2.46 -17.93
N TYR A 123 19.75 2.15 -18.87
CA TYR A 123 19.39 1.63 -20.19
C TYR A 123 20.02 0.26 -20.36
N TYR A 124 19.24 -0.73 -20.74
CA TYR A 124 19.69 -2.11 -20.85
C TYR A 124 19.33 -2.67 -22.22
N LYS A 125 20.32 -3.19 -22.95
CA LYS A 125 20.05 -4.08 -24.07
C LYS A 125 19.65 -5.44 -23.50
N VAL A 126 18.43 -5.88 -23.82
CA VAL A 126 17.84 -7.13 -23.28
C VAL A 126 17.61 -8.19 -24.35
N GLY A 127 17.72 -7.85 -25.63
CA GLY A 127 17.59 -8.83 -26.70
C GLY A 127 17.78 -8.26 -28.09
N LYS A 128 17.72 -9.14 -29.09
CA LYS A 128 17.73 -8.82 -30.52
C LYS A 128 16.56 -9.50 -31.22
N ILE A 129 15.82 -8.74 -32.01
CA ILE A 129 14.73 -9.24 -32.84
C ILE A 129 15.34 -9.95 -34.04
N ILE A 130 14.97 -11.21 -34.24
CA ILE A 130 15.50 -12.08 -35.30
C ILE A 130 14.49 -12.33 -36.43
N ASP A 131 13.21 -12.07 -36.19
CA ASP A 131 12.12 -12.23 -37.15
C ASP A 131 11.00 -11.18 -36.97
N GLY A 132 10.27 -10.87 -38.04
CA GLY A 132 9.14 -9.94 -38.06
C GLY A 132 9.45 -8.48 -38.39
N GLN A 133 8.52 -7.57 -38.08
CA GLN A 133 8.54 -6.15 -38.52
C GLN A 133 9.84 -5.41 -38.21
N TYR A 134 10.44 -5.70 -37.06
CA TYR A 134 11.64 -5.02 -36.57
C TYR A 134 12.87 -5.92 -36.58
N GLN A 135 12.96 -6.82 -37.56
CA GLN A 135 14.12 -7.70 -37.73
C GLN A 135 15.44 -6.92 -37.62
N ASP A 136 16.41 -7.53 -36.96
CA ASP A 136 17.71 -6.97 -36.58
C ASP A 136 17.70 -5.83 -35.56
N GLY A 137 16.54 -5.38 -35.11
CA GLY A 137 16.40 -4.38 -34.05
C GLY A 137 16.85 -4.89 -32.68
N GLU A 138 17.42 -3.99 -31.88
CA GLU A 138 17.77 -4.26 -30.49
C GLU A 138 16.60 -3.90 -29.58
N ILE A 139 16.30 -4.74 -28.59
CA ILE A 139 15.32 -4.42 -27.55
C ILE A 139 16.05 -3.76 -26.40
N ILE A 140 15.65 -2.52 -26.09
CA ILE A 140 16.19 -1.73 -25.00
C ILE A 140 15.12 -1.61 -23.90
N LEU A 141 15.43 -2.08 -22.70
CA LEU A 141 14.66 -1.82 -21.49
C LEU A 141 15.26 -0.62 -20.77
N ILE A 142 14.43 0.37 -20.47
CA ILE A 142 14.82 1.56 -19.73
C ILE A 142 14.15 1.52 -18.37
N SER A 143 14.96 1.58 -17.32
CA SER A 143 14.50 1.76 -15.94
C SER A 143 14.73 3.22 -15.56
N ALA A 144 13.67 4.01 -15.51
CA ALA A 144 13.74 5.43 -15.23
C ALA A 144 13.06 5.72 -13.88
N PRO A 145 13.81 6.12 -12.84
CA PRO A 145 13.21 6.53 -11.58
C PRO A 145 12.30 7.75 -11.79
N TYR A 146 11.43 7.99 -10.83
CA TYR A 146 10.61 9.18 -10.79
C TYR A 146 11.22 10.16 -9.78
N ASP A 147 11.24 11.44 -10.12
CA ASP A 147 11.60 12.48 -9.14
C ASP A 147 10.57 12.59 -8.02
N GLY A 148 9.33 12.17 -8.29
CA GLY A 148 8.21 12.18 -7.36
C GLY A 148 7.92 10.84 -6.65
N PRO A 149 6.77 10.76 -5.97
CA PRO A 149 6.39 9.65 -5.13
C PRO A 149 5.89 8.47 -5.95
N ALA A 150 6.74 7.45 -6.09
CA ALA A 150 6.40 6.22 -6.81
C ALA A 150 6.95 4.99 -6.08
N PHE A 151 6.24 3.87 -6.22
CA PHE A 151 6.63 2.59 -5.62
C PHE A 151 7.77 1.92 -6.37
N TYR A 152 7.79 2.10 -7.69
CA TYR A 152 8.71 1.45 -8.61
C TYR A 152 9.20 2.45 -9.66
N PRO A 153 10.37 2.22 -10.29
CA PRO A 153 10.76 2.96 -11.48
C PRO A 153 9.80 2.68 -12.66
N ALA A 154 9.79 3.59 -13.63
CA ALA A 154 9.15 3.36 -14.92
C ALA A 154 9.99 2.40 -15.75
N PHE A 155 9.35 1.40 -16.35
CA PHE A 155 9.92 0.53 -17.36
C PHE A 155 9.37 0.89 -18.75
N TYR A 156 10.27 1.35 -19.62
CA TYR A 156 9.96 1.59 -21.03
C TYR A 156 10.75 0.63 -21.92
N ARG A 157 10.06 -0.08 -22.80
CA ARG A 157 10.67 -1.01 -23.76
C ARG A 157 10.67 -0.40 -25.14
N PHE A 158 11.86 -0.24 -25.70
CA PHE A 158 12.08 0.31 -27.03
C PHE A 158 12.66 -0.75 -27.96
N VAL A 159 12.34 -0.62 -29.24
CA VAL A 159 13.14 -1.18 -30.31
C VAL A 159 14.05 -0.09 -30.84
N LYS A 160 15.34 -0.39 -30.94
CA LYS A 160 16.35 0.46 -31.56
C LYS A 160 16.82 -0.18 -32.87
N GLN A 161 16.60 0.52 -33.98
CA GLN A 161 17.13 0.17 -35.30
C GLN A 161 17.89 1.37 -35.84
N GLU A 162 19.23 1.26 -35.89
CA GLU A 162 20.12 2.37 -36.24
C GLU A 162 19.83 3.61 -35.38
N ASN A 163 19.29 4.68 -35.99
CA ASN A 163 18.93 5.94 -35.33
C ASN A 163 17.44 6.04 -34.96
N ASN A 164 16.63 5.03 -35.29
CA ASN A 164 15.20 5.01 -35.02
C ASN A 164 14.92 4.32 -33.69
N LEU A 165 14.11 4.98 -32.86
CA LEU A 165 13.58 4.43 -31.62
C LEU A 165 12.07 4.28 -31.73
N VAL A 166 11.59 3.09 -31.37
CA VAL A 166 10.15 2.79 -31.33
C VAL A 166 9.79 2.29 -29.95
N LEU A 167 8.94 3.03 -29.23
CA LEU A 167 8.39 2.58 -27.96
C LEU A 167 7.34 1.49 -28.19
N LEU A 168 7.51 0.36 -27.52
CA LEU A 168 6.53 -0.73 -27.49
C LEU A 168 5.54 -0.47 -26.35
N LYS A 169 4.45 0.25 -26.64
CA LYS A 169 3.54 0.77 -25.60
C LYS A 169 2.88 -0.33 -24.77
N LYS A 170 2.55 -1.47 -25.38
CA LYS A 170 1.93 -2.61 -24.71
C LYS A 170 2.79 -3.16 -23.56
N TYR A 171 4.10 -3.04 -23.67
CA TYR A 171 5.07 -3.53 -22.67
C TYR A 171 5.80 -2.38 -21.99
N SER A 172 5.20 -1.21 -21.91
CA SER A 172 5.80 -0.03 -21.28
C SER A 172 4.79 0.65 -20.37
N ASP A 173 5.27 1.28 -19.32
CA ASP A 173 4.42 2.13 -18.47
C ASP A 173 3.68 3.21 -19.26
N ASP A 174 2.61 3.70 -18.67
CA ASP A 174 1.88 4.85 -19.18
C ASP A 174 2.77 6.08 -19.25
N LEU A 175 2.57 6.85 -20.31
CA LEU A 175 3.42 7.97 -20.67
C LEU A 175 2.75 9.24 -20.18
N TYR A 176 3.31 9.86 -19.15
CA TYR A 176 2.85 11.12 -18.61
C TYR A 176 3.75 12.25 -19.12
N ASP A 177 3.21 13.45 -19.30
CA ASP A 177 4.05 14.58 -19.74
C ASP A 177 5.10 14.95 -18.67
N SER A 178 4.77 14.71 -17.40
CA SER A 178 5.71 14.81 -16.27
C SER A 178 6.89 13.84 -16.39
N ASP A 179 6.82 12.84 -17.28
CA ASP A 179 7.91 11.89 -17.46
C ASP A 179 9.14 12.47 -18.17
N GLY A 180 8.99 13.62 -18.85
CA GLY A 180 10.10 14.27 -19.55
C GLY A 180 10.58 13.55 -20.82
N LEU A 181 9.87 12.51 -21.28
CA LEU A 181 10.20 11.83 -22.54
C LEU A 181 10.03 12.77 -23.74
N ILE A 182 11.11 12.97 -24.50
CA ILE A 182 11.12 13.83 -25.69
C ILE A 182 10.41 13.11 -26.83
N ARG A 183 9.11 13.40 -27.02
CA ARG A 183 8.24 12.76 -28.01
C ARG A 183 8.76 12.81 -29.45
N SER A 184 9.59 13.78 -29.81
CA SER A 184 10.18 13.88 -31.15
C SER A 184 11.34 12.91 -31.41
N LYS A 185 11.85 12.21 -30.38
CA LYS A 185 12.98 11.27 -30.50
C LYS A 185 12.57 9.83 -30.75
N PHE A 186 11.28 9.51 -30.69
CA PHE A 186 10.78 8.16 -30.90
C PHE A 186 9.37 8.14 -31.48
N THR A 187 9.00 7.01 -32.08
CA THR A 187 7.62 6.72 -32.46
C THR A 187 7.01 5.71 -31.48
N ILE A 188 5.68 5.59 -31.46
CA ILE A 188 4.97 4.67 -30.58
C ILE A 188 4.33 3.57 -31.43
N ASN A 189 4.53 2.33 -31.05
CA ASN A 189 3.78 1.19 -31.58
C ASN A 189 2.95 0.55 -30.45
N GLU A 190 1.63 0.64 -30.58
CA GLU A 190 0.67 0.09 -29.60
C GLU A 190 0.27 -1.35 -29.93
N ALA A 191 0.45 -1.80 -31.18
CA ALA A 191 -0.05 -3.07 -31.68
C ALA A 191 1.01 -4.18 -31.73
N TYR A 192 2.30 -3.83 -31.69
CA TYR A 192 3.37 -4.82 -31.74
C TYR A 192 3.33 -5.73 -30.51
N THR A 193 3.46 -7.04 -30.75
CA THR A 193 3.43 -8.05 -29.70
C THR A 193 4.74 -8.81 -29.65
N ILE A 194 5.15 -9.15 -28.43
CA ILE A 194 6.27 -9.99 -28.06
C ILE A 194 5.68 -11.18 -27.31
N PRO A 195 5.39 -12.31 -27.99
CA PRO A 195 4.73 -13.45 -27.37
C PRO A 195 5.44 -13.97 -26.11
N SER A 196 6.77 -13.91 -26.08
CA SER A 196 7.58 -14.34 -24.93
C SER A 196 7.49 -13.41 -23.70
N LEU A 197 6.88 -12.22 -23.83
CA LEU A 197 6.53 -11.34 -22.71
C LEU A 197 5.04 -11.39 -22.34
N GLU A 198 4.19 -12.07 -23.13
CA GLU A 198 2.76 -12.30 -22.85
C GLU A 198 2.57 -13.42 -21.83
N LEU A 199 3.12 -13.22 -20.63
CA LEU A 199 3.01 -14.21 -19.58
C LEU A 199 1.56 -14.26 -19.06
N PRO A 200 1.06 -15.45 -18.70
CA PRO A 200 -0.32 -15.64 -18.30
C PRO A 200 -0.69 -14.75 -17.12
N LYS A 201 -1.85 -14.07 -17.23
CA LYS A 201 -2.46 -13.34 -16.10
C LYS A 201 -2.95 -14.27 -14.99
N PHE A 202 -3.29 -15.49 -15.37
CA PHE A 202 -3.70 -16.58 -14.50
C PHE A 202 -3.02 -17.85 -14.98
N PHE A 203 -2.47 -18.65 -14.08
CA PHE A 203 -2.03 -20.00 -14.44
C PHE A 203 -2.28 -20.99 -13.31
N ASN A 204 -2.44 -22.24 -13.70
CA ASN A 204 -2.61 -23.35 -12.77
C ASN A 204 -1.25 -24.00 -12.55
N GLY A 205 -0.90 -24.25 -11.30
CA GLY A 205 0.20 -25.11 -10.93
C GLY A 205 -0.09 -26.57 -11.29
N SER A 206 0.84 -27.46 -10.92
CA SER A 206 0.77 -28.88 -11.28
C SER A 206 -0.29 -29.67 -10.51
N GLN A 207 -0.86 -29.12 -9.43
CA GLN A 207 -1.87 -29.77 -8.59
C GLN A 207 -3.22 -29.01 -8.61
N PRO A 208 -4.35 -29.70 -8.35
CA PRO A 208 -5.64 -29.04 -8.17
C PRO A 208 -5.60 -27.93 -7.11
N GLY A 209 -6.30 -26.82 -7.35
CA GLY A 209 -6.37 -25.67 -6.43
C GLY A 209 -5.17 -24.71 -6.50
N GLN A 210 -4.08 -25.06 -7.19
CA GLN A 210 -2.91 -24.17 -7.37
C GLN A 210 -3.19 -23.08 -8.41
N VAL A 211 -4.13 -22.17 -8.14
CA VAL A 211 -4.46 -21.07 -9.05
C VAL A 211 -3.70 -19.82 -8.62
N LEU A 212 -2.91 -19.25 -9.53
CA LEU A 212 -2.10 -18.07 -9.26
C LEU A 212 -2.53 -16.87 -10.12
N ASP A 213 -2.64 -15.70 -9.49
CA ASP A 213 -2.99 -14.42 -10.11
C ASP A 213 -1.78 -13.50 -10.22
N ALA A 214 -1.52 -12.99 -11.42
CA ALA A 214 -0.42 -12.07 -11.69
C ALA A 214 -0.67 -10.69 -11.06
N ASP A 215 0.31 -10.18 -10.32
CA ASP A 215 0.36 -8.76 -9.95
C ASP A 215 1.10 -7.98 -11.04
N VAL A 216 0.32 -7.44 -11.97
CA VAL A 216 0.82 -6.70 -13.13
C VAL A 216 1.33 -5.29 -12.79
N GLY A 217 1.23 -4.87 -11.53
CA GLY A 217 1.67 -3.53 -11.08
C GLY A 217 3.14 -3.47 -10.64
N VAL A 218 3.85 -4.60 -10.61
CA VAL A 218 5.24 -4.66 -10.13
C VAL A 218 6.22 -4.38 -11.26
N ASN A 219 7.02 -3.33 -11.09
CA ASN A 219 8.17 -3.02 -11.93
C ASN A 219 9.47 -3.22 -11.15
N ALA A 220 10.04 -4.42 -11.23
CA ALA A 220 11.31 -4.77 -10.60
C ALA A 220 12.16 -5.64 -11.52
N PHE A 221 13.49 -5.54 -11.39
CA PHE A 221 14.38 -6.55 -11.93
C PHE A 221 14.32 -7.82 -11.09
N PHE A 222 14.40 -8.97 -11.74
CA PHE A 222 14.38 -10.23 -11.02
C PHE A 222 15.67 -10.43 -10.22
N SER A 223 15.54 -10.85 -8.96
CA SER A 223 16.67 -11.18 -8.09
C SER A 223 16.40 -12.49 -7.38
N LEU A 224 17.45 -13.31 -7.19
CA LEU A 224 17.39 -14.55 -6.43
C LEU A 224 17.58 -14.33 -4.92
N ASN A 225 17.81 -13.09 -4.49
CA ASN A 225 18.00 -12.77 -3.08
C ASN A 225 16.78 -13.18 -2.25
N ASN A 226 17.01 -13.97 -1.19
CA ASN A 226 15.97 -14.52 -0.32
C ASN A 226 14.88 -15.34 -1.05
N LEU A 227 15.18 -15.88 -2.23
CA LEU A 227 14.27 -16.77 -2.96
C LEU A 227 14.77 -18.20 -2.96
N LYS A 228 13.83 -19.15 -2.90
CA LYS A 228 14.08 -20.57 -3.15
C LYS A 228 13.28 -21.01 -4.37
N LYS A 229 13.90 -21.81 -5.24
CA LYS A 229 13.17 -22.45 -6.33
C LYS A 229 12.08 -23.33 -5.73
N PHE A 230 10.87 -23.18 -6.25
CA PHE A 230 9.68 -23.84 -5.73
C PHE A 230 9.21 -24.94 -6.68
N PHE A 231 8.99 -24.61 -7.95
CA PHE A 231 8.73 -25.58 -9.02
C PHE A 231 9.16 -25.02 -10.38
N THR A 232 9.00 -25.81 -11.44
CA THR A 232 9.20 -25.36 -12.83
C THR A 232 7.89 -25.51 -13.58
N ASP A 233 7.39 -24.41 -14.12
CA ASP A 233 6.25 -24.37 -15.02
C ASP A 233 6.71 -24.47 -16.48
N LYS A 234 5.85 -25.03 -17.35
CA LYS A 234 6.18 -25.24 -18.76
C LYS A 234 6.31 -23.92 -19.55
N ASP A 235 5.54 -22.89 -19.19
CA ASP A 235 5.46 -21.62 -19.91
C ASP A 235 6.30 -20.54 -19.21
N LEU A 236 6.25 -20.49 -17.87
CA LEU A 236 6.96 -19.48 -17.07
C LEU A 236 8.42 -19.88 -16.75
N GLY A 237 8.75 -21.17 -16.81
CA GLY A 237 10.03 -21.71 -16.36
C GLY A 237 10.09 -21.82 -14.83
N ASP A 238 11.26 -21.56 -14.25
CA ASP A 238 11.45 -21.69 -12.81
C ASP A 238 10.65 -20.64 -12.04
N ILE A 239 9.81 -21.15 -11.13
CA ILE A 239 9.03 -20.37 -10.18
C ILE A 239 9.70 -20.44 -8.82
N TYR A 240 9.86 -19.29 -8.19
CA TYR A 240 10.49 -19.12 -6.89
C TYR A 240 9.48 -18.64 -5.87
N ALA A 241 9.74 -18.92 -4.60
CA ALA A 241 8.98 -18.39 -3.46
C ALA A 241 9.95 -17.83 -2.42
N THR A 242 9.45 -16.94 -1.56
CA THR A 242 10.22 -16.39 -0.44
C THR A 242 10.81 -17.52 0.42
N ALA A 243 12.12 -17.46 0.67
CA ALA A 243 12.86 -18.50 1.40
C ALA A 243 12.77 -18.33 2.92
N ASN A 244 13.05 -17.12 3.42
CA ASN A 244 12.99 -16.76 4.83
C ASN A 244 11.86 -15.75 5.08
N TYR A 245 11.24 -15.82 6.26
CA TYR A 245 10.11 -14.97 6.67
C TYR A 245 10.64 -13.81 7.53
N PRO A 246 11.04 -12.65 6.94
CA PRO A 246 11.51 -11.53 7.74
C PRO A 246 10.35 -10.90 8.51
N SER A 247 10.67 -10.27 9.63
CA SER A 247 9.70 -9.49 10.42
C SER A 247 9.39 -8.12 9.81
N ILE A 248 10.16 -7.70 8.79
CA ILE A 248 10.01 -6.44 8.06
C ILE A 248 10.16 -6.77 6.57
N PHE A 249 9.16 -6.39 5.76
CA PHE A 249 9.19 -6.59 4.32
C PHE A 249 9.82 -5.37 3.66
N SER A 250 11.06 -5.53 3.20
CA SER A 250 11.85 -4.45 2.59
C SER A 250 11.95 -4.55 1.07
N ASP A 251 11.57 -5.71 0.52
CA ASP A 251 11.62 -6.01 -0.90
C ASP A 251 10.38 -6.82 -1.32
N ILE A 252 9.92 -6.65 -2.57
CA ILE A 252 8.81 -7.39 -3.17
C ILE A 252 8.97 -8.92 -3.09
N PHE A 253 10.21 -9.43 -3.11
CA PHE A 253 10.55 -10.85 -3.01
C PHE A 253 10.37 -11.44 -1.60
N GLU A 254 10.16 -10.60 -0.60
CA GLU A 254 9.95 -11.00 0.81
C GLU A 254 8.47 -11.18 1.16
N ARG A 255 7.56 -10.86 0.23
CA ARG A 255 6.12 -10.72 0.46
C ARG A 255 5.30 -11.99 0.27
N HIS A 256 5.94 -13.16 0.33
CA HIS A 256 5.29 -14.47 0.28
C HIS A 256 4.49 -14.75 -1.01
N GLY A 257 4.86 -14.09 -2.10
CA GLY A 257 4.35 -14.38 -3.43
C GLY A 257 5.09 -15.53 -4.12
N PHE A 258 4.80 -15.67 -5.41
CA PHE A 258 5.54 -16.52 -6.34
C PHE A 258 6.17 -15.64 -7.41
N TYR A 259 7.39 -15.95 -7.79
CA TYR A 259 8.23 -15.06 -8.60
C TYR A 259 8.83 -15.81 -9.78
N ALA A 260 8.74 -15.24 -10.97
CA ALA A 260 9.35 -15.77 -12.18
C ALA A 260 10.20 -14.70 -12.86
N GLN A 261 11.25 -15.12 -13.56
CA GLN A 261 12.06 -14.23 -14.38
C GLN A 261 11.52 -14.19 -15.81
N ALA A 262 11.07 -13.01 -16.25
CA ALA A 262 10.74 -12.75 -17.64
C ALA A 262 12.00 -12.76 -18.52
N PRO A 263 11.87 -13.07 -19.83
CA PRO A 263 13.03 -13.14 -20.73
C PRO A 263 13.88 -11.87 -20.83
N ASP A 264 13.32 -10.70 -20.54
CA ASP A 264 14.02 -9.41 -20.51
C ASP A 264 14.71 -9.11 -19.17
N GLY A 265 14.76 -10.07 -18.25
CA GLY A 265 15.36 -9.95 -16.92
C GLY A 265 14.45 -9.32 -15.85
N THR A 266 13.24 -8.88 -16.21
CA THR A 266 12.29 -8.32 -15.24
C THR A 266 11.58 -9.40 -14.42
N ALA A 267 11.12 -9.04 -13.24
CA ALA A 267 10.35 -9.93 -12.39
C ALA A 267 8.90 -10.05 -12.88
N ARG A 268 8.29 -11.20 -12.61
CA ARG A 268 6.84 -11.41 -12.63
C ARG A 268 6.42 -11.94 -11.29
N VAL A 269 5.40 -11.32 -10.73
CA VAL A 269 4.92 -11.61 -9.40
C VAL A 269 3.52 -12.19 -9.48
N TYR A 270 3.30 -13.24 -8.71
CA TYR A 270 2.05 -13.96 -8.64
C TYR A 270 1.64 -14.14 -7.19
N SER A 271 0.34 -14.13 -6.95
CA SER A 271 -0.29 -14.39 -5.65
C SER A 271 -1.20 -15.61 -5.74
N LEU A 272 -1.39 -16.30 -4.62
CA LEU A 272 -2.35 -17.40 -4.57
C LEU A 272 -3.77 -16.86 -4.64
N ARG A 273 -4.57 -17.38 -5.56
CA ARG A 273 -6.01 -17.17 -5.55
C ARG A 273 -6.64 -18.09 -4.51
N VAL A 274 -7.24 -17.49 -3.49
CA VAL A 274 -8.03 -18.22 -2.50
C VAL A 274 -9.47 -18.32 -3.01
N ASP A 275 -9.84 -19.51 -3.48
CA ASP A 275 -11.08 -19.76 -4.24
C ASP A 275 -12.34 -19.99 -3.38
N PHE A 276 -12.16 -20.16 -2.07
CA PHE A 276 -13.26 -20.25 -1.10
C PHE A 276 -13.56 -18.91 -0.41
N VAL A 277 -12.93 -17.81 -0.82
CA VAL A 277 -13.19 -16.46 -0.28
C VAL A 277 -13.91 -15.62 -1.33
N GLY A 278 -15.10 -15.13 -0.98
CA GLY A 278 -15.88 -14.24 -1.85
C GLY A 278 -15.28 -12.85 -1.99
N LYS A 279 -15.82 -12.04 -2.91
CA LYS A 279 -15.45 -10.61 -3.06
C LYS A 279 -15.85 -9.76 -1.85
N ASP A 280 -16.80 -10.25 -1.06
CA ASP A 280 -17.21 -9.72 0.24
C ASP A 280 -16.23 -10.09 1.36
N ASN A 281 -15.16 -10.83 1.05
CA ASN A 281 -14.19 -11.36 2.00
C ASN A 281 -14.80 -12.29 3.05
N ILE A 282 -15.96 -12.91 2.77
CA ILE A 282 -16.56 -13.94 3.61
C ILE A 282 -16.13 -15.31 3.07
N PRO A 283 -15.27 -16.05 3.79
CA PRO A 283 -14.91 -17.41 3.41
C PRO A 283 -16.11 -18.35 3.50
N ALA A 284 -16.33 -19.15 2.45
CA ALA A 284 -17.31 -20.22 2.39
C ALA A 284 -16.83 -21.41 3.23
N ILE A 285 -17.10 -21.35 4.54
CA ILE A 285 -16.69 -22.35 5.53
C ILE A 285 -17.92 -22.90 6.26
N THR A 286 -17.97 -24.22 6.41
CA THR A 286 -18.85 -24.90 7.36
C THR A 286 -18.05 -25.29 8.58
N TRP A 287 -18.40 -24.75 9.74
CA TRP A 287 -17.76 -25.07 11.02
C TRP A 287 -18.17 -26.47 11.51
N SER A 288 -17.41 -27.02 12.46
CA SER A 288 -17.63 -28.39 12.97
C SER A 288 -18.97 -28.56 13.71
N ASP A 289 -19.58 -27.47 14.16
CA ASP A 289 -20.93 -27.44 14.73
C ASP A 289 -22.05 -27.40 13.67
N GLY A 290 -21.69 -27.39 12.38
CA GLY A 290 -22.60 -27.35 11.24
C GLY A 290 -23.02 -25.94 10.80
N THR A 291 -22.58 -24.89 11.50
CA THR A 291 -22.90 -23.51 11.14
C THR A 291 -22.09 -23.03 9.93
N GLN A 292 -22.67 -22.12 9.15
CA GLN A 292 -21.97 -21.46 8.05
C GLN A 292 -21.28 -20.20 8.55
N ASN A 293 -20.06 -19.96 8.10
CA ASN A 293 -19.37 -18.71 8.38
C ASN A 293 -20.10 -17.53 7.75
N LYS A 294 -20.24 -16.45 8.52
CA LYS A 294 -20.80 -15.16 8.08
C LYS A 294 -19.85 -13.99 8.32
N ASN A 295 -18.71 -14.26 8.94
CA ASN A 295 -17.74 -13.23 9.28
C ASN A 295 -16.76 -13.04 8.11
N GLU A 296 -16.30 -11.80 7.95
CA GLU A 296 -15.23 -11.48 7.02
C GLU A 296 -13.87 -11.83 7.60
N TYR A 297 -12.94 -12.24 6.74
CA TYR A 297 -11.56 -12.50 7.11
C TYR A 297 -10.59 -11.89 6.10
N ILE A 298 -9.38 -11.63 6.55
CA ILE A 298 -8.21 -11.42 5.70
C ILE A 298 -7.21 -12.54 5.89
N PHE A 299 -6.42 -12.78 4.86
CA PHE A 299 -5.35 -13.78 4.86
C PHE A 299 -3.99 -13.16 4.52
N THR A 300 -3.85 -11.85 4.68
CA THR A 300 -2.60 -11.09 4.57
C THR A 300 -2.26 -10.47 5.92
N ASP A 301 -0.97 -10.16 6.13
CA ASP A 301 -0.59 -9.31 7.26
C ASP A 301 -0.87 -7.85 6.94
N VAL A 302 -1.36 -7.10 7.92
CA VAL A 302 -1.77 -5.70 7.73
C VAL A 302 -0.68 -4.78 8.27
N THR A 303 -0.25 -3.82 7.45
CA THR A 303 0.67 -2.75 7.87
C THR A 303 0.18 -1.43 7.29
N GLY A 304 -0.21 -0.48 8.14
CA GLY A 304 -0.91 0.72 7.71
C GLY A 304 -2.18 0.39 6.92
N CYS A 305 -2.49 1.17 5.88
CA CYS A 305 -3.66 1.01 5.01
C CYS A 305 -3.68 -0.28 4.16
N GLY A 306 -2.55 -0.98 3.99
CA GLY A 306 -2.42 -2.05 3.01
C GLY A 306 -2.10 -3.43 3.56
N SER A 307 -2.12 -4.40 2.65
CA SER A 307 -1.50 -5.69 2.88
C SER A 307 0.03 -5.55 2.81
N ALA A 308 0.74 -6.13 3.77
CA ALA A 308 2.19 -6.18 3.79
C ALA A 308 2.74 -7.27 2.85
N ASN A 309 1.95 -8.31 2.63
CA ASN A 309 2.31 -9.50 1.87
C ASN A 309 1.12 -10.05 1.07
N TYR A 310 1.41 -10.98 0.15
CA TYR A 310 0.40 -11.66 -0.68
C TYR A 310 -0.35 -12.75 0.07
N ALA A 311 0.20 -13.26 1.16
CA ALA A 311 -0.45 -14.17 2.10
C ALA A 311 0.29 -14.15 3.44
N SER A 312 -0.43 -14.26 4.55
CA SER A 312 0.11 -14.39 5.90
C SER A 312 0.53 -15.83 6.15
N VAL A 313 1.69 -16.17 5.57
CA VAL A 313 2.27 -17.50 5.69
C VAL A 313 2.94 -17.63 7.05
N ILE A 314 2.54 -18.66 7.81
CA ILE A 314 3.13 -18.99 9.10
C ILE A 314 4.13 -20.14 8.92
N SER A 315 5.33 -19.95 9.47
CA SER A 315 6.36 -20.99 9.47
C SER A 315 5.95 -22.18 10.34
N LYS A 316 6.39 -23.39 9.97
CA LYS A 316 6.08 -24.62 10.72
C LYS A 316 6.75 -24.65 12.09
N GLU A 317 7.80 -23.83 12.26
CA GLU A 317 8.49 -23.60 13.52
C GLU A 317 7.66 -22.75 14.49
N ALA A 318 6.90 -21.77 13.96
CA ALA A 318 6.03 -20.92 14.78
C ALA A 318 4.70 -21.61 15.12
N VAL A 319 4.13 -22.38 14.20
CA VAL A 319 2.92 -23.18 14.41
C VAL A 319 3.08 -24.52 13.71
N ASN A 320 3.15 -25.60 14.48
CA ASN A 320 3.20 -26.95 13.97
C ASN A 320 1.77 -27.50 13.80
N PRO A 321 1.27 -27.72 12.57
CA PRO A 321 -0.13 -28.14 12.37
C PRO A 321 -0.51 -29.43 13.09
N ALA A 322 0.41 -30.39 13.23
CA ALA A 322 0.12 -31.67 13.88
C ALA A 322 -0.02 -31.53 15.40
N ASN A 323 0.77 -30.64 16.01
CA ASN A 323 0.82 -30.48 17.47
C ASN A 323 -0.14 -29.40 17.95
N ASP A 324 -0.19 -28.27 17.26
CA ASP A 324 -0.81 -27.04 17.76
C ASP A 324 -2.23 -26.84 17.24
N LEU A 325 -2.62 -27.49 16.15
CA LEU A 325 -3.88 -27.24 15.46
C LEU A 325 -4.85 -28.42 15.45
N LYS A 326 -6.15 -28.14 15.60
CA LYS A 326 -7.26 -29.09 15.44
C LYS A 326 -8.14 -28.69 14.27
N ALA A 327 -8.75 -29.66 13.60
CA ALA A 327 -9.79 -29.38 12.63
C ALA A 327 -10.97 -28.67 13.32
N ALA A 328 -11.41 -27.58 12.73
CA ALA A 328 -12.49 -26.72 13.21
C ALA A 328 -13.61 -26.56 12.18
N GLY A 329 -13.38 -26.90 10.91
CA GLY A 329 -14.41 -26.91 9.87
C GLY A 329 -13.89 -27.40 8.54
N LYS A 330 -14.65 -27.14 7.49
CA LYS A 330 -14.24 -27.35 6.09
C LYS A 330 -14.63 -26.17 5.22
N ASN A 331 -13.80 -25.86 4.22
CA ASN A 331 -14.18 -24.90 3.18
C ASN A 331 -15.10 -25.54 2.12
N SER A 332 -15.56 -24.74 1.15
CA SER A 332 -16.42 -25.18 0.04
C SER A 332 -15.79 -26.25 -0.86
N ASN A 333 -14.46 -26.36 -0.86
CA ASN A 333 -13.72 -27.38 -1.61
C ASN A 333 -13.54 -28.69 -0.82
N GLY A 334 -13.91 -28.70 0.46
CA GLY A 334 -13.76 -29.83 1.36
C GLY A 334 -12.43 -29.88 2.12
N ASP A 335 -11.56 -28.87 1.95
CA ASP A 335 -10.31 -28.78 2.69
C ASP A 335 -10.60 -28.53 4.17
N ALA A 336 -9.77 -29.10 5.04
CA ALA A 336 -9.87 -28.86 6.47
C ALA A 336 -9.47 -27.41 6.81
N ILE A 337 -10.29 -26.78 7.65
CA ILE A 337 -9.99 -25.53 8.33
C ILE A 337 -9.58 -25.86 9.75
N TYR A 338 -8.54 -25.18 10.23
CA TYR A 338 -7.92 -25.48 11.51
C TYR A 338 -7.96 -24.29 12.47
N GLU A 339 -7.98 -24.59 13.76
CA GLU A 339 -7.82 -23.63 14.85
C GLU A 339 -6.82 -24.15 15.89
N PHE A 340 -6.36 -23.29 16.78
CA PHE A 340 -5.51 -23.72 17.89
C PHE A 340 -6.21 -24.75 18.78
N LYS A 341 -5.48 -25.81 19.14
CA LYS A 341 -5.91 -26.78 20.16
C LYS A 341 -5.95 -26.14 21.53
N ASP A 342 -4.88 -25.44 21.89
CA ASP A 342 -4.76 -24.72 23.14
C ASP A 342 -5.35 -23.32 23.00
N ILE A 343 -6.44 -23.08 23.71
CA ILE A 343 -7.10 -21.77 23.76
C ILE A 343 -6.23 -20.71 24.45
N ASN A 344 -5.12 -21.06 25.09
CA ASN A 344 -4.15 -20.13 25.66
C ASN A 344 -2.84 -20.06 24.86
N HIS A 345 -2.83 -20.56 23.63
CA HIS A 345 -1.67 -20.47 22.76
C HIS A 345 -1.16 -19.03 22.67
N TYR A 346 0.17 -18.84 22.79
CA TYR A 346 0.76 -17.50 22.94
C TYR A 346 0.40 -16.55 21.79
N LEU A 347 0.33 -17.03 20.54
CA LEU A 347 -0.08 -16.21 19.40
C LEU A 347 -1.53 -15.74 19.49
N LEU A 348 -2.43 -16.56 20.04
CA LEU A 348 -3.84 -16.22 20.20
C LEU A 348 -4.04 -15.20 21.34
N LYS A 349 -3.25 -15.34 22.42
CA LYS A 349 -3.20 -14.36 23.52
C LYS A 349 -2.59 -13.05 23.07
N ASP A 350 -1.43 -13.08 22.42
CA ASP A 350 -0.79 -11.90 21.84
C ASP A 350 -1.74 -11.16 20.88
N TYR A 351 -2.48 -11.90 20.05
CA TYR A 351 -3.46 -11.29 19.17
C TYR A 351 -4.54 -10.53 19.95
N TYR A 352 -5.14 -11.15 20.96
CA TYR A 352 -6.19 -10.50 21.76
C TYR A 352 -5.66 -9.33 22.61
N ASP A 353 -4.50 -9.50 23.24
CA ASP A 353 -3.94 -8.52 24.16
C ASP A 353 -3.36 -7.31 23.41
N ASN A 354 -2.60 -7.56 22.34
CA ASN A 354 -1.78 -6.54 21.68
C ASN A 354 -2.28 -6.14 20.28
N LYS A 355 -2.87 -7.04 19.49
CA LYS A 355 -3.26 -6.75 18.10
C LYS A 355 -4.70 -6.31 17.94
N TYR A 356 -5.62 -6.91 18.68
CA TYR A 356 -7.01 -6.51 18.71
C TYR A 356 -7.12 -5.16 19.42
N GLN A 357 -7.34 -4.09 18.68
CA GLN A 357 -7.53 -2.75 19.21
C GLN A 357 -8.98 -2.32 19.02
N VAL A 358 -9.55 -1.63 20.02
CA VAL A 358 -10.92 -1.11 19.98
C VAL A 358 -10.84 0.40 20.09
N PHE A 359 -11.27 1.11 19.04
CA PHE A 359 -11.25 2.57 18.99
C PHE A 359 -12.32 3.21 19.89
N GLU A 360 -13.51 2.59 19.95
CA GLU A 360 -14.61 3.01 20.81
C GLU A 360 -15.23 1.83 21.54
N GLY A 361 -15.46 1.97 22.84
CA GLY A 361 -16.01 0.90 23.70
C GLY A 361 -14.93 0.07 24.41
N GLN A 362 -15.31 -1.13 24.85
CA GLN A 362 -14.41 -2.07 25.53
C GLN A 362 -14.19 -3.30 24.67
N LYS A 363 -13.00 -3.90 24.76
CA LYS A 363 -12.77 -5.23 24.17
C LYS A 363 -13.80 -6.21 24.72
N VAL A 364 -14.35 -7.04 23.83
CA VAL A 364 -15.16 -8.19 24.25
C VAL A 364 -14.33 -9.11 25.13
N SER A 365 -14.97 -9.93 25.97
CA SER A 365 -14.23 -10.89 26.81
C SER A 365 -13.41 -11.88 25.97
N TYR A 366 -12.36 -12.47 26.54
CA TYR A 366 -11.57 -13.46 25.82
C TYR A 366 -12.41 -14.67 25.38
N GLU A 367 -13.36 -15.10 26.21
CA GLU A 367 -14.27 -16.20 25.85
C GLU A 367 -15.15 -15.83 24.66
N GLU A 368 -15.74 -14.63 24.65
CA GLU A 368 -16.51 -14.13 23.51
C GLU A 368 -15.65 -13.94 22.25
N PHE A 369 -14.40 -13.47 22.42
CA PHE A 369 -13.45 -13.38 21.31
C PHE A 369 -13.23 -14.75 20.66
N LEU A 370 -13.04 -15.81 21.45
CA LEU A 370 -12.86 -17.18 20.96
C LEU A 370 -14.09 -17.72 20.23
N THR A 371 -15.32 -17.41 20.66
CA THR A 371 -16.56 -17.88 20.00
C THR A 371 -16.77 -17.27 18.62
N ASN A 372 -16.06 -16.20 18.29
CA ASN A 372 -16.14 -15.53 16.98
C ASN A 372 -15.10 -16.08 15.98
N HIS A 373 -14.42 -17.20 16.28
CA HIS A 373 -13.38 -17.80 15.42
C HIS A 373 -12.32 -16.76 14.99
N PRO A 374 -11.61 -16.14 15.94
CA PRO A 374 -10.84 -14.93 15.67
C PRO A 374 -9.67 -15.16 14.72
N LEU A 375 -9.11 -16.37 14.74
CA LEU A 375 -8.05 -16.84 13.87
C LEU A 375 -8.40 -18.25 13.40
N PHE A 376 -8.25 -18.52 12.11
CA PHE A 376 -8.21 -19.89 11.59
C PHE A 376 -7.02 -20.07 10.64
N PHE A 377 -6.70 -21.32 10.35
CA PHE A 377 -5.60 -21.69 9.48
C PHE A 377 -6.06 -22.64 8.38
N TRP A 378 -5.43 -22.52 7.23
CA TRP A 378 -5.63 -23.38 6.08
C TRP A 378 -4.26 -23.79 5.52
N ILE A 379 -4.12 -25.07 5.17
CA ILE A 379 -2.95 -25.54 4.44
C ILE A 379 -3.28 -25.40 2.96
N ASP A 380 -2.59 -24.50 2.28
CA ASP A 380 -2.86 -24.23 0.87
C ASP A 380 -2.38 -25.37 -0.04
N PRO A 381 -2.75 -25.36 -1.34
CA PRO A 381 -2.33 -26.38 -2.31
C PRO A 381 -0.82 -26.43 -2.56
N PHE A 382 -0.04 -25.55 -1.92
CA PHE A 382 1.41 -25.48 -1.98
C PHE A 382 2.06 -25.85 -0.62
N ASP A 383 1.31 -26.50 0.28
CA ASP A 383 1.73 -26.95 1.62
C ASP A 383 2.18 -25.81 2.56
N ARG A 384 1.72 -24.58 2.31
CA ARG A 384 1.95 -23.41 3.18
C ARG A 384 0.81 -23.28 4.18
N LEU A 385 1.14 -22.99 5.43
CA LEU A 385 0.14 -22.71 6.46
C LEU A 385 -0.25 -21.23 6.37
N ILE A 386 -1.47 -20.95 5.95
CA ILE A 386 -2.01 -19.60 5.80
C ILE A 386 -2.86 -19.26 7.01
N LYS A 387 -2.56 -18.15 7.67
CA LYS A 387 -3.35 -17.60 8.77
C LYS A 387 -4.42 -16.67 8.21
N PHE A 388 -5.66 -16.90 8.63
CA PHE A 388 -6.80 -16.02 8.43
C PHE A 388 -7.15 -15.33 9.73
N GLN A 389 -7.53 -14.06 9.63
CA GLN A 389 -7.81 -13.18 10.77
C GLN A 389 -9.20 -12.59 10.60
N ASN A 390 -10.05 -12.74 11.61
CA ASN A 390 -11.40 -12.22 11.57
C ASN A 390 -11.37 -10.69 11.61
N ASN A 391 -11.98 -10.05 10.61
CA ASN A 391 -11.97 -8.61 10.43
C ASN A 391 -12.52 -7.84 11.64
N LYS A 392 -13.43 -8.44 12.41
CA LYS A 392 -13.99 -7.84 13.62
C LYS A 392 -12.92 -7.49 14.67
N PHE A 393 -11.78 -8.17 14.64
CA PHE A 393 -10.71 -8.03 15.63
C PHE A 393 -9.41 -7.51 15.05
N ILE A 394 -9.43 -7.05 13.82
CA ILE A 394 -8.31 -6.33 13.22
C ILE A 394 -8.61 -4.86 13.48
N PRO A 395 -7.62 -4.06 13.94
CA PRO A 395 -7.81 -2.63 14.00
C PRO A 395 -8.33 -2.18 12.64
N ALA A 396 -9.33 -1.29 12.61
CA ALA A 396 -9.71 -0.62 11.39
C ALA A 396 -8.51 0.22 10.92
N VAL A 397 -7.56 -0.42 10.24
CA VAL A 397 -6.46 0.25 9.55
C VAL A 397 -7.05 0.71 8.23
N GLU A 398 -7.93 1.69 8.37
CA GLU A 398 -8.68 2.29 7.28
C GLU A 398 -7.66 2.98 6.37
N CYS A 399 -7.72 2.67 5.07
CA CYS A 399 -7.26 3.61 4.07
C CYS A 399 -8.17 4.81 4.16
N GLY A 400 -7.74 5.80 4.93
CA GLY A 400 -8.61 6.84 5.42
C GLY A 400 -9.24 7.60 4.27
N LYS A 401 -10.55 7.73 4.35
CA LYS A 401 -11.34 8.75 3.69
C LYS A 401 -10.93 9.24 2.28
N PRO A 402 -10.76 8.34 1.29
CA PRO A 402 -10.94 8.77 -0.10
C PRO A 402 -12.29 9.44 -0.31
N VAL A 403 -12.27 10.74 -0.58
CA VAL A 403 -13.45 11.48 -1.04
C VAL A 403 -13.24 11.92 -2.47
N ILE A 404 -14.30 11.87 -3.28
CA ILE A 404 -14.30 12.21 -4.69
C ILE A 404 -15.27 13.37 -4.92
N TYR A 405 -14.74 14.49 -5.39
CA TYR A 405 -15.50 15.65 -5.84
C TYR A 405 -15.63 15.63 -7.37
N LEU A 406 -16.78 16.04 -7.87
CA LEU A 406 -17.11 16.09 -9.29
C LEU A 406 -17.47 17.52 -9.67
N TYR A 407 -16.69 18.14 -10.57
CA TYR A 407 -16.88 19.53 -11.02
C TYR A 407 -17.05 19.60 -12.54
N PRO A 408 -18.19 19.16 -13.11
CA PRO A 408 -18.49 19.35 -14.52
C PRO A 408 -18.73 20.83 -14.86
N LYS A 409 -18.66 21.19 -16.15
CA LYS A 409 -18.95 22.58 -16.60
C LYS A 409 -20.42 22.95 -16.48
N GLU A 410 -21.29 21.95 -16.65
CA GLU A 410 -22.74 22.06 -16.60
C GLU A 410 -23.29 20.90 -15.78
N THR A 411 -24.54 20.98 -15.35
CA THR A 411 -25.18 19.88 -14.63
C THR A 411 -25.32 18.66 -15.53
N ILE A 412 -24.62 17.57 -15.21
CA ILE A 412 -24.60 16.34 -16.01
C ILE A 412 -24.77 15.10 -15.14
N LYS A 413 -25.17 14.00 -15.77
CA LYS A 413 -25.17 12.66 -15.15
C LYS A 413 -23.81 12.01 -15.33
N ILE A 414 -23.31 11.38 -14.28
CA ILE A 414 -21.97 10.82 -14.19
C ILE A 414 -22.07 9.41 -13.58
N ALA A 415 -21.46 8.44 -14.23
CA ALA A 415 -21.18 7.12 -13.66
C ALA A 415 -19.76 7.11 -13.10
N VAL A 416 -19.60 6.65 -11.86
CA VAL A 416 -18.30 6.58 -11.17
C VAL A 416 -18.11 5.17 -10.62
N LYS A 417 -16.97 4.55 -10.92
CA LYS A 417 -16.57 3.25 -10.39
C LYS A 417 -15.14 3.33 -9.84
N VAL A 418 -14.96 2.85 -8.62
CA VAL A 418 -13.66 2.62 -7.98
C VAL A 418 -13.43 1.13 -7.72
N GLU A 419 -12.24 0.63 -8.04
CA GLU A 419 -11.93 -0.80 -7.94
C GLU A 419 -10.67 -1.02 -7.09
N PRO A 420 -10.70 -0.72 -5.78
CA PRO A 420 -9.54 -0.93 -4.91
C PRO A 420 -9.10 -2.39 -4.93
N LYS A 421 -7.81 -2.65 -5.16
CA LYS A 421 -7.26 -4.02 -5.24
C LYS A 421 -7.49 -4.84 -3.96
N GLY A 422 -7.51 -4.17 -2.80
CA GLY A 422 -7.82 -4.81 -1.52
C GLY A 422 -9.32 -4.94 -1.22
N GLY A 423 -10.20 -4.51 -2.13
CA GLY A 423 -11.64 -4.51 -1.93
C GLY A 423 -12.17 -3.27 -1.24
N LEU A 424 -13.48 -3.07 -1.32
CA LEU A 424 -14.22 -1.94 -0.77
C LEU A 424 -14.98 -2.38 0.49
N ASN A 425 -14.81 -1.65 1.60
CA ASN A 425 -15.41 -1.96 2.90
C ASN A 425 -16.64 -1.08 3.17
N TYR A 426 -16.53 0.22 2.89
CA TYR A 426 -17.60 1.17 3.15
C TYR A 426 -17.67 2.20 2.03
N SER A 427 -18.85 2.81 1.88
CA SER A 427 -19.08 3.85 0.90
C SER A 427 -20.30 4.66 1.26
N THR A 428 -20.29 5.93 0.88
CA THR A 428 -21.45 6.79 0.90
C THR A 428 -21.45 7.65 -0.36
N PRO A 429 -22.46 7.55 -1.24
CA PRO A 429 -23.65 6.67 -1.17
C PRO A 429 -23.30 5.17 -1.20
N ASN A 430 -24.30 4.30 -1.00
CA ASN A 430 -24.08 2.84 -1.01
C ASN A 430 -23.52 2.36 -2.37
N TYR A 431 -22.34 1.76 -2.35
CA TYR A 431 -21.64 1.25 -3.52
C TYR A 431 -22.29 -0.05 -4.00
N LYS A 432 -23.14 0.06 -5.03
CA LYS A 432 -23.77 -1.10 -5.69
C LYS A 432 -22.79 -1.72 -6.69
N ASN A 433 -22.84 -1.25 -7.95
CA ASN A 433 -21.91 -1.64 -9.01
C ASN A 433 -21.16 -0.39 -9.52
N GLY A 434 -20.89 0.56 -8.62
CA GLY A 434 -20.58 1.95 -8.93
C GLY A 434 -21.70 2.91 -8.51
N TRP A 435 -21.38 4.19 -8.50
CA TRP A 435 -22.35 5.28 -8.30
C TRP A 435 -22.85 5.82 -9.63
N PHE A 436 -24.13 6.19 -9.65
CA PHE A 436 -24.72 6.93 -10.76
C PHE A 436 -25.39 8.18 -10.21
N VAL A 437 -24.80 9.32 -10.51
CA VAL A 437 -25.11 10.60 -9.85
C VAL A 437 -25.34 11.70 -10.87
N GLN A 438 -25.96 12.79 -10.42
CA GLN A 438 -25.96 14.05 -11.13
C GLN A 438 -25.09 15.03 -10.35
N ALA A 439 -24.16 15.70 -11.02
CA ALA A 439 -23.33 16.73 -10.40
C ALA A 439 -23.40 18.06 -11.16
N ASP A 440 -23.18 19.16 -10.46
CA ASP A 440 -23.11 20.51 -11.03
C ASP A 440 -21.71 21.14 -10.88
N SER A 441 -21.54 22.35 -11.44
CA SER A 441 -20.25 23.05 -11.44
C SER A 441 -19.80 23.53 -10.05
N GLU A 442 -20.67 23.54 -9.05
CA GLU A 442 -20.34 23.87 -7.67
C GLU A 442 -19.90 22.63 -6.87
N GLY A 443 -20.05 21.44 -7.46
CA GLY A 443 -19.71 20.16 -6.85
C GLY A 443 -20.82 19.57 -5.99
N ASN A 444 -22.07 20.03 -6.14
CA ASN A 444 -23.21 19.37 -5.50
C ASN A 444 -23.50 18.05 -6.22
N ILE A 445 -23.68 16.97 -5.48
CA ILE A 445 -23.91 15.63 -6.03
C ILE A 445 -25.27 15.12 -5.57
N ILE A 446 -26.12 14.69 -6.50
CA ILE A 446 -27.39 14.00 -6.23
C ILE A 446 -27.25 12.54 -6.63
N GLU A 447 -27.45 11.61 -5.70
CA GLU A 447 -27.50 10.19 -6.04
C GLU A 447 -28.84 9.89 -6.74
N LEU A 448 -28.79 9.41 -7.99
CA LEU A 448 -30.00 9.31 -8.81
C LEU A 448 -31.00 8.24 -8.34
N SER A 449 -30.57 7.27 -7.51
CA SER A 449 -31.48 6.25 -6.98
C SER A 449 -32.27 6.70 -5.75
N SER A 450 -31.65 7.43 -4.84
CA SER A 450 -32.30 7.93 -3.62
C SER A 450 -32.83 9.36 -3.75
N GLY A 451 -32.25 10.17 -4.65
CA GLY A 451 -32.48 11.61 -4.73
C GLY A 451 -31.78 12.39 -3.62
N GLU A 452 -30.94 11.75 -2.80
CA GLU A 452 -30.21 12.39 -1.71
C GLU A 452 -29.04 13.22 -2.22
N ASN A 453 -28.73 14.30 -1.50
CA ASN A 453 -27.61 15.19 -1.78
C ASN A 453 -26.38 14.79 -0.97
N TYR A 454 -25.23 14.83 -1.63
CA TYR A 454 -23.93 14.51 -1.05
C TYR A 454 -22.91 15.60 -1.41
N PRO A 455 -22.03 16.01 -0.47
CA PRO A 455 -20.99 17.01 -0.73
C PRO A 455 -19.80 16.44 -1.54
N TYR A 456 -19.66 15.11 -1.55
CA TYR A 456 -18.67 14.30 -2.25
C TYR A 456 -19.13 12.84 -2.24
N LEU A 457 -18.58 12.01 -3.12
CA LEU A 457 -18.65 10.56 -2.96
C LEU A 457 -17.55 10.12 -2.01
N PHE A 458 -17.82 9.14 -1.16
CA PHE A 458 -16.87 8.63 -0.19
C PHE A 458 -16.79 7.12 -0.33
N TRP A 459 -15.58 6.59 -0.31
CA TRP A 459 -15.34 5.15 -0.19
C TRP A 459 -14.21 4.89 0.78
N GLU A 460 -14.25 3.70 1.37
CA GLU A 460 -13.15 3.13 2.13
C GLU A 460 -12.92 1.72 1.64
N GLY A 461 -11.67 1.35 1.50
CA GLY A 461 -11.26 0.04 1.06
C GLY A 461 -9.99 -0.40 1.75
N ARG A 462 -9.58 -1.63 1.45
CA ARG A 462 -8.28 -2.13 1.90
C ARG A 462 -7.24 -1.74 0.85
N GLY A 463 -6.09 -1.31 1.33
CA GLY A 463 -5.00 -0.86 0.47
C GLY A 463 -4.38 -2.03 -0.29
N ALA A 464 -3.76 -1.72 -1.43
CA ALA A 464 -2.92 -2.66 -2.13
C ALA A 464 -1.58 -2.89 -1.41
N ILE A 465 -0.83 -3.89 -1.86
CA ILE A 465 0.56 -4.10 -1.45
C ILE A 465 1.40 -3.05 -2.17
N TYR A 466 2.00 -2.11 -1.43
CA TYR A 466 2.95 -1.15 -1.96
C TYR A 466 3.97 -0.71 -0.91
N GLU A 467 5.07 -0.11 -1.38
CA GLU A 467 6.10 0.48 -0.54
C GLU A 467 5.92 1.98 -0.44
N GLN A 468 5.94 2.53 0.77
CA GLN A 468 5.91 3.98 0.94
C GLN A 468 7.06 4.59 0.14
N PRO A 469 6.78 5.57 -0.74
CA PRO A 469 7.84 6.26 -1.47
C PRO A 469 8.90 6.84 -0.54
N LYS A 470 10.15 6.77 -0.95
CA LYS A 470 11.31 7.25 -0.17
C LYS A 470 11.52 8.77 -0.29
N ASN A 471 11.03 9.36 -1.38
CA ASN A 471 11.06 10.80 -1.58
C ASN A 471 9.83 11.43 -0.91
N GLY A 472 10.02 12.57 -0.27
CA GLY A 472 8.99 13.21 0.52
C GLY A 472 9.56 14.33 1.37
N PHE A 473 8.82 14.71 2.40
CA PHE A 473 9.10 15.87 3.23
C PHE A 473 9.19 15.44 4.69
N VAL A 474 10.09 16.06 5.45
CA VAL A 474 10.11 15.93 6.91
C VAL A 474 9.58 17.22 7.52
N VAL A 475 8.50 17.10 8.30
CA VAL A 475 7.82 18.23 8.93
C VAL A 475 7.82 18.08 10.44
N GLN A 476 8.13 19.18 11.14
CA GLN A 476 7.95 19.27 12.59
C GLN A 476 6.46 19.33 12.94
N ARG A 477 6.07 18.70 14.04
CA ARG A 477 4.67 18.65 14.49
C ARG A 477 3.98 20.01 14.49
N GLU A 478 4.64 21.04 15.01
CA GLU A 478 4.11 22.40 15.09
C GLU A 478 3.84 23.06 13.72
N ASN A 479 4.48 22.56 12.65
CA ASN A 479 4.37 23.10 11.30
C ASN A 479 3.46 22.26 10.40
N VAL A 480 2.82 21.20 10.92
CA VAL A 480 1.98 20.28 10.12
C VAL A 480 0.84 21.03 9.43
N HIS A 481 0.18 21.97 10.12
CA HIS A 481 -0.92 22.75 9.55
C HIS A 481 -0.49 23.51 8.29
N ASP A 482 0.51 24.39 8.44
CA ASP A 482 1.01 25.25 7.37
C ASP A 482 1.58 24.42 6.23
N PHE A 483 2.26 23.31 6.55
CA PHE A 483 2.77 22.35 5.58
C PHE A 483 1.64 21.74 4.75
N LEU A 484 0.58 21.22 5.38
CA LEU A 484 -0.54 20.61 4.67
C LEU A 484 -1.26 21.64 3.79
N VAL A 485 -1.53 22.85 4.30
CA VAL A 485 -2.13 23.95 3.53
C VAL A 485 -1.29 24.27 2.29
N GLU A 486 0.03 24.43 2.44
CA GLU A 486 0.94 24.73 1.33
C GLU A 486 0.98 23.59 0.30
N LYS A 487 1.22 22.35 0.75
CA LYS A 487 1.43 21.21 -0.15
C LYS A 487 0.15 20.80 -0.87
N LEU A 488 -0.99 20.78 -0.19
CA LEU A 488 -2.27 20.42 -0.81
C LEU A 488 -2.71 21.45 -1.86
N ALA A 489 -2.48 22.75 -1.60
CA ALA A 489 -2.70 23.79 -2.60
C ALA A 489 -1.78 23.59 -3.82
N LYS A 490 -0.49 23.29 -3.60
CA LYS A 490 0.45 22.96 -4.67
C LYS A 490 0.05 21.69 -5.44
N LEU A 491 -0.56 20.71 -4.79
CA LEU A 491 -1.09 19.50 -5.44
C LEU A 491 -2.41 19.76 -6.18
N GLY A 492 -2.93 20.98 -6.11
CA GLY A 492 -4.05 21.45 -6.90
C GLY A 492 -5.40 21.40 -6.18
N LEU A 493 -5.45 21.19 -4.86
CA LEU A 493 -6.69 21.31 -4.07
C LEU A 493 -7.12 22.77 -3.94
N ASN A 494 -8.43 22.99 -3.93
CA ASN A 494 -9.01 24.29 -3.61
C ASN A 494 -9.23 24.43 -2.09
N GLN A 495 -9.60 25.63 -1.63
CA GLN A 495 -9.75 25.89 -0.20
C GLN A 495 -10.79 25.01 0.50
N LYS A 496 -11.91 24.68 -0.17
CA LYS A 496 -12.94 23.80 0.41
C LYS A 496 -12.36 22.40 0.66
N GLU A 497 -11.73 21.83 -0.36
CA GLU A 497 -11.13 20.49 -0.28
C GLU A 497 -9.98 20.44 0.73
N ILE A 498 -9.15 21.50 0.83
CA ILE A 498 -8.09 21.60 1.85
C ILE A 498 -8.70 21.59 3.25
N ASN A 499 -9.76 22.37 3.48
CA ASN A 499 -10.41 22.41 4.79
C ASN A 499 -11.00 21.04 5.17
N ASP A 500 -11.71 20.39 4.23
CA ASP A 500 -12.28 19.05 4.43
C ASP A 500 -11.17 18.00 4.69
N PHE A 501 -10.01 18.14 4.03
CA PHE A 501 -8.83 17.28 4.27
C PHE A 501 -8.29 17.47 5.68
N LEU A 502 -8.03 18.72 6.08
CA LEU A 502 -7.47 19.07 7.39
C LEU A 502 -8.37 18.62 8.54
N GLU A 503 -9.69 18.81 8.41
CA GLU A 503 -10.68 18.42 9.41
C GLU A 503 -10.49 16.97 9.89
N PHE A 504 -10.19 16.07 8.96
CA PHE A 504 -9.97 14.67 9.28
C PHE A 504 -8.50 14.37 9.62
N TRP A 505 -7.56 14.79 8.75
CA TRP A 505 -6.19 14.28 8.74
C TRP A 505 -5.24 14.98 9.71
N GLU A 506 -5.40 16.28 9.94
CA GLU A 506 -4.45 17.06 10.74
C GLU A 506 -4.33 16.50 12.16
N SER A 507 -5.47 16.12 12.76
CA SER A 507 -5.54 15.57 14.11
C SER A 507 -4.81 14.24 14.29
N LYS A 508 -4.50 13.53 13.19
CA LYS A 508 -3.77 12.25 13.18
C LYS A 508 -2.25 12.43 13.22
N MET A 509 -1.77 13.66 13.04
CA MET A 509 -0.35 14.02 13.01
C MET A 509 0.05 14.88 14.22
N LYS A 510 -0.35 14.48 15.44
CA LYS A 510 -0.05 15.22 16.69
C LYS A 510 0.79 14.46 17.73
N ASP A 511 0.94 13.16 17.61
CA ASP A 511 1.52 12.30 18.66
C ASP A 511 3.05 12.12 18.60
N SER A 512 3.67 12.53 17.49
CA SER A 512 5.12 12.44 17.23
C SER A 512 5.74 13.83 17.02
N PRO A 513 7.03 14.06 17.38
CA PRO A 513 7.69 15.36 17.19
C PRO A 513 7.95 15.71 15.71
N PHE A 514 8.16 14.70 14.86
CA PHE A 514 8.36 14.86 13.43
C PHE A 514 7.49 13.86 12.66
N TYR A 515 7.26 14.15 11.39
CA TYR A 515 6.62 13.25 10.44
C TYR A 515 7.38 13.25 9.12
N PHE A 516 7.60 12.06 8.56
CA PHE A 516 7.84 11.92 7.13
C PHE A 516 6.50 11.91 6.41
N VAL A 517 6.37 12.66 5.31
CA VAL A 517 5.13 12.77 4.52
C VAL A 517 5.44 12.66 3.02
N THR A 518 4.65 11.87 2.31
CA THR A 518 4.70 11.76 0.85
C THR A 518 3.28 11.66 0.28
N PHE A 519 3.09 11.99 -1.01
CA PHE A 519 1.76 12.11 -1.62
C PHE A 519 1.63 11.32 -2.91
N LEU A 520 0.96 10.17 -2.89
CA LEU A 520 0.74 9.37 -4.10
C LEU A 520 -0.19 10.08 -5.07
N GLY A 521 0.16 10.07 -6.36
CA GLY A 521 -0.58 10.74 -7.42
C GLY A 521 -1.49 9.80 -8.22
N ASN A 522 -2.02 10.31 -9.34
CA ASN A 522 -2.89 9.56 -10.25
C ASN A 522 -2.30 8.20 -10.68
N ARG A 523 -0.99 8.15 -10.94
CA ARG A 523 -0.33 6.94 -11.45
C ARG A 523 -0.39 5.82 -10.42
N GLU A 524 0.07 6.10 -9.21
CA GLU A 524 0.10 5.15 -8.10
C GLU A 524 -1.33 4.77 -7.70
N MET A 525 -2.23 5.75 -7.64
CA MET A 525 -3.65 5.52 -7.34
C MET A 525 -4.34 4.65 -8.40
N ASN A 526 -4.01 4.79 -9.69
CA ASN A 526 -4.56 3.93 -10.74
C ASN A 526 -4.07 2.48 -10.62
N GLN A 527 -2.90 2.23 -10.02
CA GLN A 527 -2.40 0.89 -9.80
C GLN A 527 -3.06 0.21 -8.61
N ILE A 528 -3.44 0.96 -7.57
CA ILE A 528 -3.95 0.38 -6.31
C ILE A 528 -5.48 0.49 -6.16
N ALA A 529 -6.09 1.50 -6.78
CA ALA A 529 -7.52 1.73 -6.80
C ALA A 529 -7.95 2.44 -8.11
N PRO A 530 -8.00 1.73 -9.25
CA PRO A 530 -8.53 2.27 -10.51
C PRO A 530 -9.83 3.04 -10.34
N LEU A 531 -9.93 4.21 -10.98
CA LEU A 531 -11.09 5.09 -10.99
C LEU A 531 -11.57 5.27 -12.43
N ILE A 532 -12.80 4.83 -12.70
CA ILE A 532 -13.45 4.88 -14.02
C ILE A 532 -14.63 5.84 -13.93
N ILE A 533 -14.66 6.85 -14.79
CA ILE A 533 -15.68 7.90 -14.78
C ILE A 533 -16.21 8.12 -16.19
N GLU A 534 -17.54 8.12 -16.33
CA GLU A 534 -18.23 8.40 -17.59
C GLU A 534 -19.29 9.50 -17.40
N PRO A 535 -19.27 10.59 -18.18
CA PRO A 535 -18.32 10.88 -19.26
C PRO A 535 -16.90 11.09 -18.74
N LYS A 536 -15.90 10.81 -19.58
CA LYS A 536 -14.49 10.98 -19.23
C LYS A 536 -14.18 12.42 -18.78
N PRO A 537 -13.58 12.64 -17.61
CA PRO A 537 -13.14 13.96 -17.16
C PRO A 537 -12.01 14.53 -18.02
N ASP A 538 -11.99 15.86 -18.15
CA ASP A 538 -10.90 16.61 -18.77
C ASP A 538 -9.67 16.66 -17.84
N THR A 539 -9.90 16.76 -16.53
CA THR A 539 -8.86 16.79 -15.49
C THR A 539 -9.19 15.81 -14.37
N VAL A 540 -8.21 15.03 -13.93
CA VAL A 540 -8.31 14.17 -12.74
C VAL A 540 -7.13 14.49 -11.83
N ILE A 541 -7.39 14.79 -10.56
CA ILE A 541 -6.39 15.06 -9.53
C ILE A 541 -6.63 14.05 -8.41
N ARG A 542 -5.70 13.11 -8.18
CA ARG A 542 -5.79 12.10 -7.11
C ARG A 542 -4.60 12.27 -6.18
N ILE A 543 -4.86 12.32 -4.88
CA ILE A 543 -3.84 12.50 -3.85
C ILE A 543 -4.10 11.52 -2.71
N LEU A 544 -3.14 10.64 -2.42
CA LEU A 544 -3.14 9.86 -1.19
C LEU A 544 -1.94 10.25 -0.34
N MET A 545 -2.18 10.89 0.80
CA MET A 545 -1.12 11.20 1.75
C MET A 545 -0.69 9.94 2.50
N ASP A 546 0.60 9.61 2.47
CA ASP A 546 1.19 8.58 3.32
C ASP A 546 2.21 9.24 4.25
N PHE A 547 2.09 9.02 5.56
CA PHE A 547 2.95 9.66 6.54
C PHE A 547 3.46 8.66 7.56
N THR A 548 4.60 8.94 8.19
CA THR A 548 5.19 8.09 9.22
C THR A 548 5.66 8.94 10.39
N PRO A 549 5.23 8.63 11.63
CA PRO A 549 5.71 9.33 12.81
C PRO A 549 7.20 9.06 13.03
N LEU A 550 7.95 10.12 13.34
CA LEU A 550 9.38 10.07 13.58
C LEU A 550 9.74 10.69 14.94
N ASN A 551 10.59 10.00 15.70
CA ASN A 551 11.16 10.51 16.95
C ASN A 551 12.23 11.59 16.72
N SER A 552 12.86 11.60 15.54
CA SER A 552 13.88 12.55 15.10
C SER A 552 13.79 12.75 13.59
N PRO A 553 14.20 13.91 13.04
CA PRO A 553 14.18 14.11 11.59
C PRO A 553 15.12 13.12 10.90
N ILE A 554 14.78 12.78 9.65
CA ILE A 554 15.58 11.93 8.77
C ILE A 554 15.99 12.73 7.53
N ASP A 555 17.04 12.29 6.85
CA ASP A 555 17.44 12.86 5.57
C ASP A 555 16.63 12.23 4.43
N VAL A 556 15.97 13.05 3.62
CA VAL A 556 15.12 12.61 2.50
C VAL A 556 15.26 13.54 1.31
N LYS A 557 15.17 12.98 0.09
CA LYS A 557 15.08 13.76 -1.14
C LYS A 557 13.66 14.33 -1.22
N GLU A 558 13.52 15.65 -1.06
CA GLU A 558 12.29 16.36 -1.39
C GLU A 558 12.06 16.37 -2.90
N TYR A 559 10.80 16.46 -3.31
CA TYR A 559 10.42 16.54 -4.71
C TYR A 559 9.62 17.81 -5.01
N GLU A 560 9.77 18.32 -6.22
CA GLU A 560 8.99 19.47 -6.69
C GLU A 560 7.57 19.05 -7.04
N ILE A 561 6.58 19.83 -6.59
CA ILE A 561 5.17 19.59 -6.89
C ILE A 561 4.75 20.55 -7.99
N ILE A 562 4.36 19.99 -9.13
CA ILE A 562 3.79 20.75 -10.24
C ILE A 562 2.29 20.84 -10.02
N THR A 563 1.78 22.07 -9.91
CA THR A 563 0.35 22.29 -9.68
C THR A 563 -0.48 21.96 -10.92
N PRO A 564 -1.38 20.97 -10.85
CA PRO A 564 -2.22 20.61 -11.98
C PRO A 564 -3.20 21.74 -12.30
N GLN A 565 -3.40 22.01 -13.59
CA GLN A 565 -4.40 22.98 -14.04
C GLN A 565 -5.77 22.32 -14.10
N ARG A 566 -6.78 22.93 -13.47
CA ARG A 566 -8.17 22.46 -13.49
C ARG A 566 -8.86 22.90 -14.78
N ASN A 567 -8.75 22.09 -15.82
CA ASN A 567 -9.36 22.36 -17.11
C ASN A 567 -10.62 21.51 -17.28
N GLY A 568 -11.73 22.16 -17.63
CA GLY A 568 -12.99 21.51 -17.95
C GLY A 568 -13.59 20.66 -16.83
N PHE A 569 -14.23 19.55 -17.18
CA PHE A 569 -14.77 18.62 -16.19
C PHE A 569 -13.63 18.08 -15.33
N THR A 570 -13.57 18.55 -14.08
CA THR A 570 -12.51 18.22 -13.14
C THR A 570 -13.03 17.26 -12.07
N VAL A 571 -12.26 16.21 -11.82
CA VAL A 571 -12.48 15.28 -10.70
C VAL A 571 -11.31 15.40 -9.74
N VAL A 572 -11.62 15.53 -8.45
CA VAL A 572 -10.61 15.56 -7.38
C VAL A 572 -10.89 14.43 -6.43
N GLU A 573 -9.90 13.58 -6.20
CA GLU A 573 -9.91 12.60 -5.14
C GLU A 573 -8.76 12.88 -4.18
N TRP A 574 -9.05 12.91 -2.89
CA TRP A 574 -8.00 12.89 -1.88
C TRP A 574 -8.31 11.90 -0.76
N GLY A 575 -7.26 11.38 -0.14
CA GLY A 575 -7.33 10.51 1.03
C GLY A 575 -5.96 10.43 1.71
N GLY A 576 -5.80 9.45 2.59
CA GLY A 576 -4.52 9.19 3.22
C GLY A 576 -4.39 7.81 3.86
N VAL A 577 -3.22 7.52 4.38
CA VAL A 577 -2.88 6.26 5.02
C VAL A 577 -2.73 6.45 6.51
N LEU A 578 -3.57 5.76 7.29
CA LEU A 578 -3.36 5.61 8.73
C LEU A 578 -2.22 4.60 8.95
N ARG A 579 -1.25 4.96 9.79
CA ARG A 579 -0.11 4.12 10.19
C ARG A 579 -0.19 3.70 11.65
#